data_AF-T1A1R3-F1
#
_entry.id   AF-T1A1R3-F1
#
_cell.length_a   1.000
_cell.length_b   1.000
_cell.length_c   1.000
_cell.angle_alpha   90.00
_cell.angle_beta   90.00
_cell.angle_gamma   90.00
#
_symmetry.space_group_name_H-M   'P 1'
#
loop_
_entity.id
_entity.type
_entity.pdbx_description
1 polymer ?
#
loop_
_entity_poly.entity_id
_entity_poly.type
_entity_poly.pdbx_seq_one_letter_code
_entity_poly.pdbx_strand_id
1 'polypeptide(L)' 'LNALASDWVHREIDTQKLGDQWLDAMTDVLLIVPSVVMPLPNAPDRNVLINHRHPAAASISIVRVVSFELDPRLFQP' A
#
# COMPACT_ATOMS: atom_id res chain seq x y z
N LEU A 1 -2.06 -2.41 11.77
CA LEU A 1 -3.14 -1.40 11.61
C LEU A 1 -3.38 -0.57 12.87
N ASN A 2 -3.24 -1.13 14.08
CA ASN A 2 -3.40 -0.39 15.35
C ASN A 2 -2.37 0.74 15.60
N ALA A 3 -1.37 0.90 14.72
CA ALA A 3 -0.33 1.93 14.85
C ALA A 3 -0.69 3.26 14.19
N LEU A 4 -1.74 3.30 13.35
CA LEU A 4 -2.19 4.53 12.71
C LEU A 4 -3.17 5.25 13.62
N ALA A 5 -3.01 6.57 13.75
CA ALA A 5 -3.99 7.43 14.41
C ALA A 5 -5.33 7.40 13.67
N SER A 6 -6.45 7.70 14.34
CA SER A 6 -7.78 7.70 13.70
C SER A 6 -7.92 8.70 12.55
N ASP A 7 -7.11 9.76 12.56
CA ASP A 7 -7.05 10.84 11.57
C ASP A 7 -5.81 10.74 10.64
N TRP A 8 -5.20 9.55 10.54
CA TRP A 8 -3.97 9.31 9.78
C TRP A 8 -4.00 9.86 8.34
N VAL A 9 -5.20 9.90 7.72
CA VAL A 9 -5.42 10.41 6.36
C VAL A 9 -5.02 11.88 6.19
N HIS A 10 -4.95 12.64 7.28
CA HIS A 10 -4.56 14.06 7.29
C HIS A 10 -3.16 14.27 7.87
N ARG A 11 -2.41 13.19 8.16
CA ARG A 11 -1.14 13.22 8.89
C ARG A 11 -0.03 12.60 8.07
N GLU A 12 0.22 13.18 6.90
CA GLU A 12 1.19 12.68 5.92
C GLU A 12 2.59 12.48 6.51
N ILE A 13 3.09 13.44 7.30
CA ILE A 13 4.41 13.34 7.93
C ILE A 13 4.51 12.10 8.84
N ASP A 14 3.44 11.76 9.53
CA ASP A 14 3.45 10.63 10.47
C ASP A 14 3.39 9.30 9.71
N THR A 15 2.59 9.21 8.65
CA THR A 15 2.53 7.99 7.82
C THR A 15 3.83 7.78 7.05
N GLN A 16 4.49 8.85 6.59
CA GLN A 16 5.82 8.79 5.99
C GLN A 16 6.86 8.28 6.98
N LYS A 17 6.93 8.88 8.20
CA LYS A 17 7.87 8.42 9.24
C LYS A 17 7.69 6.96 9.62
N LEU A 18 6.46 6.48 9.73
CA LEU A 18 6.17 5.07 9.97
C LEU A 18 6.64 4.18 8.82
N GLY A 19 6.45 4.64 7.57
CA GLY A 19 6.94 3.96 6.37
C GLY A 19 8.47 3.89 6.33
N ASP A 20 9.15 4.99 6.64
CA ASP A 20 10.62 5.06 6.70
C ASP A 20 11.18 4.10 7.75
N GLN A 21 10.62 4.14 8.96
CA GLN A 21 11.00 3.23 10.05
C GLN A 21 10.82 1.77 9.65
N TRP A 22 9.72 1.44 8.99
CA TRP A 22 9.49 0.07 8.50
C TRP A 22 10.48 -0.33 7.39
N LEU A 23 10.77 0.57 6.44
CA LEU A 23 11.75 0.32 5.37
C LEU A 23 13.15 0.06 5.93
N ASP A 24 13.59 0.88 6.89
CA ASP A 24 14.91 0.79 7.50
C ASP A 24 15.07 -0.38 8.47
N ALA A 25 14.00 -0.75 9.19
CA ALA A 25 14.02 -1.90 10.09
C ALA A 25 14.22 -3.23 9.33
N MET A 26 13.74 -3.31 8.08
CA MET A 26 13.83 -4.51 7.23
C MET A 26 13.40 -5.81 7.96
N THR A 27 12.40 -5.73 8.84
CA THR A 27 11.91 -6.90 9.60
C THR A 27 10.95 -7.76 8.78
N ASP A 28 10.22 -7.12 7.85
CA ASP A 28 9.19 -7.76 7.04
C ASP A 28 9.32 -7.31 5.58
N VAL A 29 9.10 -8.24 4.65
CA VAL A 29 9.15 -7.95 3.20
C VAL A 29 7.90 -7.22 2.69
N LEU A 30 6.75 -7.43 3.33
CA LEU A 30 5.47 -6.81 2.97
C LEU A 30 4.90 -6.02 4.15
N LEU A 31 4.29 -4.87 3.85
CA LEU A 31 3.44 -4.13 4.78
C LEU A 31 2.07 -3.89 4.18
N ILE A 32 1.03 -4.33 4.89
CA ILE A 32 -0.37 -4.14 4.51
C ILE A 32 -0.89 -2.88 5.18
N VAL A 33 -1.34 -1.91 4.38
CA VAL A 33 -1.82 -0.59 4.85
C VAL A 33 -3.25 -0.32 4.36
N PRO A 34 -4.03 0.50 5.06
CA PRO A 34 -5.35 0.88 4.58
C PRO A 34 -5.25 1.73 3.31
N SER A 35 -6.25 1.63 2.43
CA SER A 35 -6.38 2.54 1.28
C SER A 35 -6.99 3.87 1.73
N VAL A 36 -6.38 5.00 1.35
CA VAL A 36 -6.96 6.33 1.61
C VAL A 36 -8.15 6.63 0.69
N VAL A 37 -8.20 6.01 -0.49
CA VAL A 37 -9.27 6.19 -1.48
C VAL A 37 -10.55 5.48 -1.05
N MET A 38 -10.42 4.30 -0.44
CA MET A 38 -11.52 3.54 0.17
C MET A 38 -11.19 3.22 1.64
N PRO A 39 -11.22 4.21 2.55
CA PRO A 39 -10.77 4.06 3.94
C PRO A 39 -11.87 3.51 4.85
N LEU A 40 -12.71 2.60 4.33
CA LEU A 40 -13.83 2.05 5.10
C LEU A 40 -13.32 0.91 6.01
N PRO A 41 -13.69 0.88 7.31
CA PRO A 41 -13.25 -0.17 8.24
C PRO A 41 -13.51 -1.60 7.76
N ASN A 42 -14.56 -1.77 6.95
CA ASN A 42 -14.99 -3.06 6.38
C ASN A 42 -14.74 -3.18 4.86
N ALA A 43 -14.06 -2.20 4.24
CA ALA A 43 -13.65 -2.37 2.84
C ALA A 43 -12.62 -3.51 2.77
N PRO A 44 -12.72 -4.42 1.78
CA PRO A 44 -11.71 -5.44 1.56
C PRO A 44 -10.38 -4.84 1.06
N ASP A 45 -10.42 -3.63 0.50
CA ASP A 45 -9.29 -3.04 -0.20
C ASP A 45 -8.16 -2.66 0.76
N ARG A 46 -6.97 -3.15 0.45
CA ARG A 46 -5.72 -2.84 1.15
C ARG A 46 -4.65 -2.55 0.12
N ASN A 47 -3.78 -1.60 0.44
CA ASN A 47 -2.54 -1.42 -0.30
C ASN A 47 -1.48 -2.31 0.34
N VAL A 48 -0.56 -2.81 -0.49
CA VAL A 48 0.58 -3.61 -0.06
C VAL A 48 1.85 -2.89 -0.49
N LEU A 49 2.72 -2.59 0.48
CA LEU A 49 4.05 -2.06 0.22
C LEU A 49 5.05 -3.20 0.24
N ILE A 50 6.02 -3.17 -0.68
CA ILE A 50 7.10 -4.17 -0.79
C ILE A 50 8.42 -3.49 -0.43
N ASN A 51 9.11 -4.02 0.60
CA ASN A 51 10.45 -3.55 0.95
C ASN A 51 11.48 -4.28 0.08
N HIS A 52 11.95 -3.63 -0.99
CA HIS A 52 12.91 -4.21 -1.93
C HIS A 52 14.31 -4.38 -1.33
N ARG A 53 14.62 -3.78 -0.17
CA ARG A 53 15.89 -3.98 0.55
C ARG A 53 15.89 -5.27 1.38
N HIS A 54 14.71 -5.83 1.68
CA HIS A 54 14.60 -7.08 2.43
C HIS A 54 15.03 -8.27 1.55
N PRO A 55 15.88 -9.21 2.03
CA PRO A 55 16.37 -10.33 1.21
C PRO A 55 15.27 -11.20 0.59
N ALA A 56 14.18 -11.44 1.32
CA ALA A 56 13.03 -12.18 0.80
C ALA A 56 12.28 -11.47 -0.34
N ALA A 57 12.55 -10.20 -0.65
CA ALA A 57 11.99 -9.56 -1.84
C ALA A 57 12.41 -10.29 -3.13
N ALA A 58 13.55 -10.98 -3.12
CA ALA A 58 14.01 -11.81 -4.24
C ALA A 58 13.09 -13.01 -4.54
N SER A 59 12.19 -13.40 -3.62
CA SER A 59 11.19 -14.44 -3.89
C SER A 59 9.91 -13.91 -4.53
N ILE A 60 9.78 -12.59 -4.69
CA ILE A 60 8.62 -11.96 -5.35
C ILE A 60 8.91 -11.90 -6.86
N SER A 61 7.98 -12.42 -7.66
CA SER A 61 8.09 -12.42 -9.11
C SER A 61 6.84 -11.87 -9.79
N ILE A 62 7.04 -11.23 -10.93
CA ILE A 62 5.95 -10.84 -11.82
C ILE A 62 5.55 -12.10 -12.60
N VAL A 63 4.39 -12.66 -12.28
CA VAL A 63 3.88 -13.88 -12.94
C VAL A 63 3.09 -13.59 -14.21
N ARG A 64 2.54 -12.38 -14.34
CA ARG A 64 1.75 -11.93 -15.48
C ARG A 64 1.72 -10.41 -15.53
N VAL A 65 1.78 -9.87 -16.74
CA VAL A 65 1.47 -8.46 -17.03
C VAL A 65 0.22 -8.46 -17.90
N VAL A 66 -0.74 -7.59 -17.57
CA VAL A 66 -1.99 -7.45 -18.32
C VAL A 66 -2.12 -5.99 -18.73
N SER A 67 -2.40 -5.74 -20.00
CA SER A 67 -2.75 -4.39 -20.45
C SER A 67 -4.04 -3.95 -19.76
N PHE A 68 -4.00 -2.78 -19.13
CA PHE A 68 -5.18 -2.15 -18.55
C PHE A 68 -5.60 -0.99 -19.43
N GLU A 69 -6.84 -1.03 -19.90
CA GLU A 69 -7.48 0.07 -20.60
C GLU A 69 -8.63 0.56 -19.73
N LEU A 70 -8.69 1.88 -19.51
CA LEU A 70 -9.84 2.49 -18.84
C LEU A 70 -11.06 2.31 -19.74
N ASP A 71 -12.15 1.82 -19.17
CA ASP A 71 -13.40 1.63 -19.89
C ASP A 71 -13.82 2.96 -20.55
N PRO A 72 -13.97 3.03 -21.89
CA PRO A 72 -14.33 4.27 -22.58
C PRO A 72 -15.62 4.91 -22.06
N ARG A 73 -16.53 4.11 -21.47
CA ARG A 73 -17.76 4.60 -20.85
C ARG A 73 -17.53 5.46 -19.62
N LEU A 74 -16.38 5.35 -18.95
CA LEU A 74 -16.00 6.22 -17.83
C LEU A 74 -15.81 7.68 -18.25
N PHE A 75 -15.64 7.94 -19.55
CA PHE A 75 -15.44 9.28 -20.11
C PHE A 75 -16.67 9.80 -20.86
N GLN A 76 -17.77 9.06 -20.85
CA GLN A 76 -19.03 9.47 -21.45
C GLN A 76 -19.92 10.11 -20.36
N PRO A 77 -20.60 11.23 -20.67
CA PRO A 77 -21.50 11.89 -19.72
C PRO A 77 -22.75 11.07 -19.39
#